data_AF-A0A354J004-F1
#
_entry.id   AF-A0A354J004-F1
#
_cell.length_a   1.000
_cell.length_b   1.000
_cell.length_c   1.000
_cell.angle_alpha   90.00
_cell.angle_beta   90.00
_cell.angle_gamma   90.00
#
_symmetry.space_group_name_H-M   'P 1'
#
loop_
_entity.id
_entity.type
_entity.pdbx_description
1 polymer ?
#
loop_
_entity_poly.entity_id
_entity_poly.type
_entity_poly.pdbx_seq_one_letter_code
_entity_poly.pdbx_strand_id
1 'polypeptide(L)'
;GVDPDAALLRLPLQMRYPAGSGGMDFVAPRLPAPWHMVVALVRAQGLSRDDKLALARFTSSARWMRWGLNDDVPVSVLLERFDQTERLIRLMWRPLCLAALNTPPERASANVFLAVLRDSLGAKRAASDMLIPRLELGALFPQAAARHIETKGGAVRLGAKVGALARVGAGWEVQAGDNRESFDAVVLATPPTQSAALLAAAGETAIAGQIGAFEYEPISTCYLQYDEKLRLPLPFCALMDAPHDRHFGQFVFDRGQLDSNQAGLLAVVVSAAGAAAALGQDALAA
;
A
#
# COMPACT_ATOMS: atom_id res chain seq x y z
N GLY A 1 10.34 -17.81 12.89
CA GLY A 1 9.62 -16.69 12.24
C GLY A 1 8.14 -17.03 12.20
N VAL A 2 7.33 -16.22 11.54
CA VAL A 2 5.92 -16.52 11.26
C VAL A 2 5.85 -17.38 9.99
N ASP A 3 5.06 -18.46 10.00
CA ASP A 3 4.78 -19.26 8.80
C ASP A 3 3.84 -18.48 7.85
N PRO A 4 4.31 -18.05 6.66
CA PRO A 4 3.50 -17.27 5.74
C PRO A 4 2.25 -17.99 5.25
N ASP A 5 2.30 -19.32 5.09
CA ASP A 5 1.18 -20.08 4.52
C ASP A 5 0.02 -20.21 5.52
N ALA A 6 0.33 -20.21 6.82
CA ALA A 6 -0.67 -20.17 7.89
C ALA A 6 -1.16 -18.74 8.18
N ALA A 7 -0.27 -17.75 8.09
CA ALA A 7 -0.56 -16.38 8.52
C ALA A 7 -1.17 -15.48 7.44
N LEU A 8 -1.05 -15.84 6.16
CA LEU A 8 -1.48 -15.02 5.03
C LEU A 8 -2.42 -15.81 4.12
N LEU A 9 -3.55 -15.21 3.76
CA LEU A 9 -4.31 -15.63 2.59
C LEU A 9 -3.60 -15.12 1.34
N ARG A 10 -3.12 -16.04 0.51
CA ARG A 10 -2.51 -15.72 -0.80
C ARG A 10 -3.56 -15.78 -1.90
N LEU A 11 -3.81 -14.64 -2.54
CA LEU A 11 -4.65 -14.52 -3.72
C LEU A 11 -3.78 -14.19 -4.94
N PRO A 12 -4.17 -14.58 -6.16
CA PRO A 12 -3.53 -14.05 -7.36
C PRO A 12 -3.76 -12.54 -7.44
N LEU A 13 -2.97 -11.85 -8.28
CA LEU A 13 -3.28 -10.48 -8.68
C LEU A 13 -4.73 -10.43 -9.19
N GLN A 14 -5.54 -9.59 -8.57
CA GLN A 14 -6.92 -9.44 -8.95
C GLN A 14 -7.43 -8.03 -8.62
N MET A 15 -8.36 -7.56 -9.44
CA MET A 15 -9.09 -6.32 -9.21
C MET A 15 -10.54 -6.63 -9.57
N ARG A 16 -11.32 -6.98 -8.54
CA ARG A 16 -12.66 -7.55 -8.67
C ARG A 16 -13.65 -6.66 -7.96
N TYR A 17 -14.62 -6.18 -8.70
CA TYR A 17 -15.73 -5.38 -8.20
C TYR A 17 -16.97 -6.26 -7.99
N PRO A 18 -17.87 -5.92 -7.04
CA PRO A 18 -19.14 -6.61 -6.89
C PRO A 18 -19.95 -6.66 -8.19
N ALA A 19 -20.65 -7.77 -8.43
CA ALA A 19 -21.48 -7.93 -9.62
C ALA A 19 -22.57 -6.84 -9.67
N GLY A 20 -22.78 -6.24 -10.84
CA GLY A 20 -23.77 -5.18 -11.04
C GLY A 20 -23.34 -3.78 -10.58
N SER A 21 -22.12 -3.61 -10.02
CA SER A 21 -21.64 -2.29 -9.56
C SER A 21 -21.14 -1.38 -10.68
N GLY A 22 -21.16 -1.82 -11.95
CA GLY A 22 -20.51 -1.13 -13.07
C GLY A 22 -18.98 -1.21 -13.08
N GLY A 23 -18.39 -2.03 -12.20
CA GLY A 23 -16.94 -2.28 -12.15
C GLY A 23 -16.48 -3.40 -13.09
N MET A 24 -15.25 -3.88 -12.87
CA MET A 24 -14.66 -4.97 -13.66
C MET A 24 -14.39 -6.22 -12.83
N ASP A 25 -14.23 -7.36 -13.51
CA ASP A 25 -13.70 -8.58 -12.90
C ASP A 25 -12.40 -8.95 -13.62
N PHE A 26 -11.27 -8.67 -12.97
CA PHE A 26 -9.93 -8.99 -13.46
C PHE A 26 -9.22 -9.93 -12.49
N VAL A 27 -8.76 -11.09 -12.98
CA VAL A 27 -8.02 -12.08 -12.19
C VAL A 27 -6.89 -12.68 -13.01
N ALA A 28 -5.67 -12.63 -12.48
CA ALA A 28 -4.51 -13.30 -13.05
C ALA A 28 -4.53 -14.80 -12.74
N PRO A 29 -4.70 -15.69 -13.73
CA PRO A 29 -4.61 -17.13 -13.49
C PRO A 29 -3.18 -17.55 -13.13
N ARG A 30 -3.05 -18.75 -12.57
CA ARG A 30 -1.77 -19.37 -12.18
C ARG A 30 -0.97 -19.87 -13.39
N LEU A 31 -0.67 -19.00 -14.34
CA LEU A 31 0.15 -19.28 -15.52
C LEU A 31 1.51 -18.57 -15.41
N PRO A 32 2.57 -19.02 -16.10
CA PRO A 32 3.85 -18.30 -16.12
C PRO A 32 3.72 -16.93 -16.81
N ALA A 33 4.69 -16.04 -16.57
CA ALA A 33 4.82 -14.82 -17.34
C ALA A 33 5.18 -15.14 -18.80
N PRO A 34 4.60 -14.46 -19.81
CA PRO A 34 3.56 -13.41 -19.73
C PRO A 34 2.11 -13.92 -19.82
N TRP A 35 1.88 -15.24 -19.94
CA TRP A 35 0.57 -15.83 -20.21
C TRP A 35 -0.50 -15.53 -19.17
N HIS A 36 -0.13 -15.39 -17.89
CA HIS A 36 -1.09 -15.00 -16.85
C HIS A 36 -1.75 -13.65 -17.15
N MET A 37 -1.00 -12.63 -17.60
CA MET A 37 -1.57 -11.32 -17.93
C MET A 37 -2.42 -11.35 -19.19
N VAL A 38 -1.99 -12.08 -20.22
CA VAL A 38 -2.75 -12.25 -21.46
C VAL A 38 -4.11 -12.89 -21.19
N VAL A 39 -4.12 -14.01 -20.45
CA VAL A 39 -5.36 -14.71 -20.13
C VAL A 39 -6.24 -13.90 -19.18
N ALA A 40 -5.67 -13.18 -18.22
CA ALA A 40 -6.41 -12.24 -17.37
C ALA A 40 -7.14 -11.20 -18.20
N LEU A 41 -6.46 -10.58 -19.15
CA LEU A 41 -7.01 -9.54 -20.02
C LEU A 41 -8.13 -10.06 -20.92
N VAL A 42 -7.93 -11.23 -21.52
CA VAL A 42 -8.95 -11.87 -22.37
C VAL A 42 -10.20 -12.20 -21.55
N ARG A 43 -10.03 -12.79 -20.36
CA ARG A 43 -11.13 -13.19 -19.47
C ARG A 43 -11.77 -12.04 -18.70
N ALA A 44 -11.11 -10.88 -18.65
CA ALA A 44 -11.61 -9.74 -17.90
C ALA A 44 -12.99 -9.30 -18.39
N GLN A 45 -13.91 -9.14 -17.44
CA GLN A 45 -15.26 -8.63 -17.66
C GLN A 45 -15.33 -7.16 -17.25
N GLY A 46 -16.29 -6.41 -17.79
CA GLY A 46 -16.44 -4.98 -17.49
C GLY A 46 -15.42 -4.05 -18.18
N LEU A 47 -14.61 -4.58 -19.11
CA LEU A 47 -13.67 -3.84 -19.97
C LEU A 47 -14.03 -3.98 -21.46
N SER A 48 -13.93 -2.92 -22.25
CA SER A 48 -14.08 -2.94 -23.72
C SER A 48 -12.80 -3.41 -24.38
N ARG A 49 -12.88 -3.62 -25.69
CA ARG A 49 -11.71 -3.90 -26.53
C ARG A 49 -10.67 -2.79 -26.44
N ASP A 50 -11.11 -1.53 -26.41
CA ASP A 50 -10.22 -0.37 -26.35
C ASP A 50 -9.45 -0.32 -25.03
N ASP A 51 -10.11 -0.61 -23.90
CA ASP A 51 -9.40 -0.69 -22.61
C ASP A 51 -8.37 -1.81 -22.61
N LYS A 52 -8.71 -2.96 -23.20
CA LYS A 52 -7.80 -4.11 -23.27
C LYS A 52 -6.58 -3.78 -24.12
N LEU A 53 -6.77 -3.10 -25.25
CA LEU A 53 -5.68 -2.63 -26.09
C LEU A 53 -4.82 -1.58 -25.38
N ALA A 54 -5.45 -0.63 -24.68
CA ALA A 54 -4.75 0.38 -23.90
C ALA A 54 -3.85 -0.25 -22.83
N LEU A 55 -4.37 -1.21 -22.05
CA LEU A 55 -3.60 -1.93 -21.03
C LEU A 55 -2.44 -2.74 -21.64
N ALA A 56 -2.70 -3.42 -22.76
CA ALA A 56 -1.67 -4.18 -23.48
C ALA A 56 -0.54 -3.27 -24.01
N ARG A 57 -0.89 -2.09 -24.53
CA ARG A 57 0.09 -1.11 -24.98
C ARG A 57 0.93 -0.57 -23.82
N PHE A 58 0.29 -0.15 -22.73
CA PHE A 58 1.02 0.37 -21.57
C PHE A 58 2.02 -0.66 -21.03
N THR A 59 1.57 -1.89 -20.80
CA THR A 59 2.44 -2.96 -20.28
C THR A 59 3.60 -3.29 -21.23
N SER A 60 3.38 -3.25 -22.54
CA SER A 60 4.44 -3.46 -23.54
C SER A 60 5.45 -2.31 -23.55
N SER A 61 4.96 -1.08 -23.61
CA SER A 61 5.80 0.12 -23.59
C SER A 61 6.59 0.28 -22.30
N ALA A 62 5.95 0.05 -21.15
CA ALA A 62 6.58 0.10 -19.83
C ALA A 62 7.77 -0.88 -19.74
N ARG A 63 7.65 -2.07 -20.33
CA ARG A 63 8.75 -3.03 -20.40
C ARG A 63 9.88 -2.55 -21.31
N TRP A 64 9.57 -1.93 -22.44
CA TRP A 64 10.59 -1.39 -23.35
C TRP A 64 11.38 -0.24 -22.74
N MET A 65 10.72 0.66 -22.00
CA MET A 65 11.38 1.74 -21.24
C MET A 65 11.98 1.26 -19.91
N ARG A 66 12.04 -0.05 -19.65
CA ARG A 66 12.55 -0.65 -18.41
C ARG A 66 11.93 -0.07 -17.14
N TRP A 67 10.66 0.31 -17.21
CA TRP A 67 9.89 0.87 -16.10
C TRP A 67 10.50 2.16 -15.51
N GLY A 68 11.06 3.03 -16.35
CA GLY A 68 11.59 4.31 -15.90
C GLY A 68 11.49 5.41 -16.95
N LEU A 69 11.38 6.64 -16.47
CA LEU A 69 11.41 7.88 -17.25
C LEU A 69 12.64 8.69 -16.85
N ASN A 70 13.22 9.39 -17.83
CA ASN A 70 14.33 10.32 -17.55
C ASN A 70 13.85 11.50 -16.71
N ASP A 71 12.74 12.11 -17.13
CA ASP A 71 12.09 13.19 -16.42
C ASP A 71 10.83 12.66 -15.74
N ASP A 72 10.75 12.84 -14.42
CA ASP A 72 9.59 12.40 -13.66
C ASP A 72 8.38 13.31 -13.94
N VAL A 73 7.21 12.70 -14.02
CA VAL A 73 5.93 13.38 -14.28
C VAL A 73 4.86 12.78 -13.39
N PRO A 74 3.70 13.45 -13.21
CA PRO A 74 2.56 12.83 -12.57
C PRO A 74 2.13 11.54 -13.27
N VAL A 75 1.62 10.57 -12.50
CA VAL A 75 1.05 9.33 -13.05
C VAL A 75 -0.08 9.62 -14.04
N SER A 76 -0.91 10.65 -13.82
CA SER A 76 -1.95 11.03 -14.79
C SER A 76 -1.38 11.34 -16.18
N VAL A 77 -0.31 12.12 -16.25
CA VAL A 77 0.39 12.47 -17.50
C VAL A 77 1.00 11.23 -18.16
N LEU A 78 1.51 10.28 -17.36
CA LEU A 78 1.99 9.00 -17.87
C LEU A 78 0.85 8.20 -18.52
N LEU A 79 -0.30 8.10 -17.86
CA LEU A 79 -1.45 7.35 -18.34
C LEU A 79 -2.03 7.96 -19.62
N GLU A 80 -2.10 9.28 -19.70
CA GLU A 80 -2.48 10.03 -20.91
C GLU A 80 -1.49 9.77 -22.05
N ARG A 81 -0.18 9.84 -21.80
CA ARG A 81 0.87 9.57 -22.81
C ARG A 81 0.75 8.17 -23.43
N PHE A 82 0.23 7.22 -22.68
CA PHE A 82 -0.03 5.86 -23.14
C PHE A 82 -1.52 5.62 -23.42
N ASP A 83 -2.27 6.66 -23.81
CA ASP A 83 -3.73 6.74 -24.03
C ASP A 83 -4.50 5.63 -23.29
N GLN A 84 -4.41 5.65 -21.96
CA GLN A 84 -5.26 4.84 -21.12
C GLN A 84 -6.67 5.42 -21.16
N THR A 85 -7.66 4.55 -21.31
CA THR A 85 -9.05 4.99 -21.37
C THR A 85 -9.53 5.46 -19.99
N GLU A 86 -10.47 6.40 -19.96
CA GLU A 86 -11.09 6.89 -18.73
C GLU A 86 -11.62 5.77 -17.83
N ARG A 87 -12.24 4.74 -18.43
CA ARG A 87 -12.73 3.60 -17.66
C ARG A 87 -11.60 2.81 -17.03
N LEU A 88 -10.50 2.56 -17.75
CA LEU A 88 -9.38 1.83 -17.20
C LEU A 88 -8.63 2.63 -16.14
N ILE A 89 -8.52 3.96 -16.32
CA ILE A 89 -8.00 4.86 -15.29
C ILE A 89 -8.85 4.75 -14.02
N ARG A 90 -10.18 4.84 -14.16
CA ARG A 90 -11.11 4.76 -13.02
C ARG A 90 -11.11 3.40 -12.31
N LEU A 91 -11.13 2.30 -13.06
CA LEU A 91 -11.32 0.94 -12.50
C LEU A 91 -10.01 0.22 -12.14
N MET A 92 -8.87 0.63 -12.72
CA MET A 92 -7.58 -0.03 -12.49
C MET A 92 -6.53 0.94 -11.98
N TRP A 93 -6.17 1.96 -12.77
CA TRP A 93 -4.95 2.71 -12.51
C TRP A 93 -5.03 3.65 -11.32
N ARG A 94 -6.13 4.39 -11.16
CA ARG A 94 -6.35 5.24 -9.98
C ARG A 94 -6.38 4.41 -8.69
N PRO A 95 -7.21 3.36 -8.54
CA PRO A 95 -7.22 2.56 -7.32
C PRO A 95 -5.88 1.86 -7.07
N LEU A 96 -5.16 1.41 -8.12
CA LEU A 96 -3.83 0.82 -7.96
C LEU A 96 -2.77 1.84 -7.53
N CYS A 97 -2.79 3.05 -8.09
CA CYS A 97 -1.91 4.16 -7.70
C CYS A 97 -2.14 4.56 -6.25
N LEU A 98 -3.40 4.70 -5.85
CA LEU A 98 -3.79 4.99 -4.48
C LEU A 98 -3.37 3.86 -3.52
N ALA A 99 -3.59 2.60 -3.89
CA ALA A 99 -3.18 1.46 -3.06
C ALA A 99 -1.66 1.40 -2.87
N ALA A 100 -0.89 1.71 -3.93
CA ALA A 100 0.56 1.60 -3.92
C ALA A 100 1.24 2.79 -3.23
N LEU A 101 0.77 4.01 -3.49
CA LEU A 101 1.48 5.25 -3.16
C LEU A 101 0.72 6.15 -2.19
N ASN A 102 -0.54 5.82 -1.89
CA ASN A 102 -1.48 6.66 -1.14
C ASN A 102 -1.54 8.11 -1.65
N THR A 103 -1.22 8.33 -2.92
CA THR A 103 -1.17 9.65 -3.55
C THR A 103 -1.99 9.59 -4.83
N PRO A 104 -2.85 10.58 -5.09
CA PRO A 104 -3.65 10.60 -6.30
C PRO A 104 -2.76 10.70 -7.55
N PRO A 105 -3.15 10.08 -8.69
CA PRO A 105 -2.38 10.06 -9.92
C PRO A 105 -1.89 11.44 -10.41
N GLU A 106 -2.62 12.49 -10.10
CA GLU A 106 -2.31 13.88 -10.47
C GLU A 106 -1.09 14.45 -9.74
N ARG A 107 -0.70 13.86 -8.61
CA ARG A 107 0.46 14.28 -7.79
C ARG A 107 1.51 13.18 -7.64
N ALA A 108 1.13 11.92 -7.84
CA ALA A 108 2.03 10.78 -7.65
C ALA A 108 3.14 10.76 -8.71
N SER A 109 4.38 10.49 -8.27
CA SER A 109 5.53 10.28 -9.16
C SER A 109 5.31 9.07 -10.07
N ALA A 110 5.45 9.27 -11.38
CA ALA A 110 5.41 8.20 -12.36
C ALA A 110 6.58 7.23 -12.19
N ASN A 111 7.79 7.72 -11.85
CA ASN A 111 8.94 6.86 -11.61
C ASN A 111 8.77 5.97 -10.39
N VAL A 112 8.22 6.48 -9.28
CA VAL A 112 7.92 5.65 -8.10
C VAL A 112 6.81 4.64 -8.44
N PHE A 113 5.77 5.06 -9.16
CA PHE A 113 4.70 4.14 -9.58
C PHE A 113 5.22 3.03 -10.49
N LEU A 114 6.03 3.35 -11.50
CA LEU A 114 6.64 2.39 -12.41
C LEU A 114 7.58 1.43 -11.68
N ALA A 115 8.31 1.89 -10.66
CA ALA A 115 9.13 1.02 -9.81
C ALA A 115 8.26 -0.03 -9.08
N VAL A 116 7.11 0.37 -8.53
CA VAL A 116 6.15 -0.58 -7.92
C VAL A 116 5.62 -1.57 -8.97
N LEU A 117 5.28 -1.11 -10.17
CA LEU A 117 4.82 -1.99 -11.25
C LEU A 117 5.91 -2.94 -11.75
N ARG A 118 7.17 -2.50 -11.79
CA ARG A 118 8.33 -3.33 -12.13
C ARG A 118 8.48 -4.48 -11.14
N ASP A 119 8.41 -4.17 -9.84
CA ASP A 119 8.66 -5.14 -8.77
C ASP A 119 7.47 -6.08 -8.54
N SER A 120 6.30 -5.77 -9.12
CA SER A 120 5.10 -6.60 -9.13
C SER A 120 4.85 -7.28 -10.48
N LEU A 121 4.37 -6.54 -11.48
CA LEU A 121 4.01 -7.04 -12.81
C LEU A 121 5.22 -7.37 -13.69
N GLY A 122 6.32 -6.63 -13.52
CA GLY A 122 7.58 -6.84 -14.25
C GLY A 122 8.45 -7.97 -13.70
N ALA A 123 8.11 -8.50 -12.53
CA ALA A 123 8.89 -9.52 -11.83
C ALA A 123 8.34 -10.94 -12.07
N LYS A 124 8.67 -11.88 -11.18
CA LYS A 124 8.10 -13.24 -11.22
C LYS A 124 6.61 -13.17 -10.89
N ARG A 125 5.78 -14.06 -11.45
CA ARG A 125 4.31 -14.06 -11.24
C ARG A 125 3.91 -13.90 -9.76
N ALA A 126 4.58 -14.64 -8.86
CA ALA A 126 4.29 -14.63 -7.43
C ALA A 126 4.54 -13.27 -6.74
N ALA A 127 5.29 -12.35 -7.37
CA ALA A 127 5.51 -11.00 -6.88
C ALA A 127 4.27 -10.11 -7.00
N SER A 128 3.28 -10.53 -7.79
CA SER A 128 1.98 -9.86 -7.91
C SER A 128 0.86 -10.54 -7.09
N ASP A 129 1.17 -11.63 -6.39
CA ASP A 129 0.19 -12.27 -5.51
C ASP A 129 -0.17 -11.30 -4.36
N MET A 130 -1.46 -11.17 -4.08
CA MET A 130 -1.95 -10.35 -2.98
C MET A 130 -1.93 -11.17 -1.69
N LEU A 131 -1.27 -10.65 -0.65
CA LEU A 131 -1.14 -11.32 0.64
C LEU A 131 -2.00 -10.60 1.67
N ILE A 132 -3.06 -11.26 2.13
CA ILE A 132 -3.99 -10.70 3.11
C ILE A 132 -3.73 -11.33 4.48
N PRO A 133 -3.40 -10.53 5.52
CA PRO A 133 -3.17 -11.04 6.87
C PRO A 133 -4.40 -11.73 7.46
N ARG A 134 -4.21 -12.98 7.91
CA ARG A 134 -5.14 -13.70 8.79
C ARG A 134 -4.90 -13.39 10.27
N LEU A 135 -3.69 -12.96 10.59
CA LEU A 135 -3.29 -12.54 11.93
C LEU A 135 -3.30 -11.01 12.04
N GLU A 136 -3.33 -10.51 13.26
CA GLU A 136 -3.03 -9.11 13.53
C GLU A 136 -1.65 -8.72 12.98
N LEU A 137 -1.56 -7.55 12.36
CA LEU A 137 -0.30 -7.06 11.78
C LEU A 137 0.83 -7.00 12.81
N GLY A 138 0.50 -6.71 14.08
CA GLY A 138 1.45 -6.73 15.19
C GLY A 138 2.13 -8.08 15.39
N ALA A 139 1.34 -9.16 15.38
CA ALA A 139 1.83 -10.53 15.51
C ALA A 139 2.59 -10.99 14.26
N LEU A 140 2.15 -10.55 13.08
CA LEU A 140 2.74 -10.90 11.79
C LEU A 140 4.18 -10.37 11.65
N PHE A 141 4.44 -9.13 12.10
CA PHE A 141 5.74 -8.50 11.87
C PHE A 141 6.45 -7.96 13.13
N PRO A 142 6.06 -6.82 13.74
CA PRO A 142 6.91 -6.18 14.75
C PRO A 142 7.17 -7.07 15.98
N GLN A 143 6.18 -7.83 16.45
CA GLN A 143 6.38 -8.75 17.57
C GLN A 143 7.26 -9.94 17.19
N ALA A 144 7.10 -10.48 15.98
CA ALA A 144 7.94 -11.58 15.49
C ALA A 144 9.39 -11.14 15.27
N ALA A 145 9.60 -9.93 14.77
CA ALA A 145 10.91 -9.32 14.61
C ALA A 145 11.57 -9.06 15.97
N ALA A 146 10.83 -8.52 16.95
CA ALA A 146 11.34 -8.29 18.30
C ALA A 146 11.82 -9.59 18.96
N ARG A 147 10.99 -10.64 18.94
CA ARG A 147 11.40 -11.97 19.44
C ARG A 147 12.63 -12.49 18.72
N HIS A 148 12.72 -12.30 17.40
CA HIS A 148 13.89 -12.75 16.64
C HIS A 148 15.18 -12.06 17.10
N ILE A 149 15.15 -10.73 17.29
CA ILE A 149 16.27 -9.95 17.82
C ILE A 149 16.70 -10.48 19.19
N GLU A 150 15.75 -10.68 20.11
CA GLU A 150 16.02 -11.16 21.46
C GLU A 150 16.62 -12.57 21.48
N THR A 151 16.11 -13.49 20.66
CA THR A 151 16.66 -14.85 20.54
C THR A 151 18.08 -14.89 19.97
N LYS A 152 18.53 -13.80 19.34
CA LYS A 152 19.90 -13.62 18.83
C LYS A 152 20.80 -12.83 19.79
N GLY A 153 20.32 -12.53 21.00
CA GLY A 153 21.06 -11.80 22.02
C GLY A 153 20.96 -10.27 21.90
N GLY A 154 20.13 -9.75 20.99
CA GLY A 154 19.81 -8.33 20.95
C GLY A 154 18.80 -7.94 22.02
N ALA A 155 18.57 -6.63 22.19
CA ALA A 155 17.61 -6.10 23.15
C ALA A 155 16.55 -5.25 22.45
N VAL A 156 15.29 -5.40 22.87
CA VAL A 156 14.18 -4.56 22.44
C VAL A 156 13.63 -3.84 23.67
N ARG A 157 13.67 -2.50 23.66
CA ARG A 157 13.24 -1.67 24.79
C ARG A 157 11.99 -0.88 24.43
N LEU A 158 10.87 -1.27 25.00
CA LEU A 158 9.59 -0.55 24.87
C LEU A 158 9.51 0.60 25.87
N GLY A 159 8.71 1.62 25.56
CA GLY A 159 8.60 2.82 26.40
C GLY A 159 9.84 3.72 26.43
N ALA A 160 10.90 3.36 25.69
CA ALA A 160 12.15 4.10 25.62
C ALA A 160 12.14 5.08 24.42
N LYS A 161 11.40 6.18 24.52
CA LYS A 161 11.38 7.20 23.47
C LYS A 161 12.74 7.89 23.36
N VAL A 162 13.40 7.74 22.21
CA VAL A 162 14.63 8.49 21.89
C VAL A 162 14.28 9.96 21.68
N GLY A 163 14.90 10.83 22.48
CA GLY A 163 14.68 12.27 22.47
C GLY A 163 15.82 13.07 21.85
N ALA A 164 17.04 12.53 21.88
CA ALA A 164 18.21 13.18 21.31
C ALA A 164 19.22 12.17 20.77
N LEU A 165 19.99 12.61 19.78
CA LEU A 165 21.08 11.88 19.15
C LEU A 165 22.25 12.86 18.99
N ALA A 166 23.45 12.46 19.41
CA ALA A 166 24.65 13.27 19.28
C ALA A 166 25.82 12.44 18.77
N ARG A 167 26.69 13.04 17.96
CA ARG A 167 27.92 12.41 17.51
C ARG A 167 29.02 12.63 18.55
N VAL A 168 29.67 11.56 19.01
CA VAL A 168 30.73 11.61 20.02
C VAL A 168 31.95 10.83 19.53
N GLY A 169 32.99 11.54 19.12
CA GLY A 169 34.17 10.94 18.48
C GLY A 169 33.79 10.22 17.18
N ALA A 170 34.10 8.93 17.10
CA ALA A 170 33.75 8.08 15.96
C ALA A 170 32.34 7.47 16.07
N GLY A 171 31.70 7.51 17.25
CA GLY A 171 30.42 6.87 17.52
C GLY A 171 29.28 7.85 17.78
N TRP A 172 28.23 7.33 18.41
CA TRP A 172 26.97 8.01 18.69
C TRP A 172 26.58 7.88 20.15
N GLU A 173 26.03 8.93 20.72
CA GLU A 173 25.31 8.89 21.98
C GLU A 173 23.81 9.03 21.70
N VAL A 174 23.03 8.09 22.23
CA VAL A 174 21.56 8.06 22.12
C VAL A 174 20.97 8.34 23.48
N GLN A 175 20.08 9.32 23.56
CA GLN A 175 19.35 9.65 24.79
C GLN A 175 17.89 9.19 24.71
N ALA A 176 17.47 8.39 25.69
CA ALA A 176 16.08 7.98 25.89
C ALA A 176 15.65 8.25 27.34
N GLY A 177 14.89 9.32 27.55
CA GLY A 177 14.61 9.84 28.90
C GLY A 177 15.89 10.31 29.58
N ASP A 178 16.14 9.82 30.79
CA ASP A 178 17.35 10.12 31.57
C ASP A 178 18.53 9.19 31.22
N ASN A 179 18.30 8.15 30.42
CA ASN A 179 19.34 7.20 30.03
C ASN A 179 20.11 7.70 28.80
N ARG A 180 21.43 7.56 28.84
CA ARG A 180 22.35 7.82 27.74
C ARG A 180 23.22 6.60 27.49
N GLU A 181 23.29 6.18 26.25
CA GLU A 181 24.07 5.01 25.84
C GLU A 181 24.84 5.29 24.56
N SER A 182 26.04 4.70 24.46
CA SER A 182 26.94 4.87 23.33
C SER A 182 26.86 3.68 22.37
N PHE A 183 26.89 3.98 21.06
CA PHE A 183 26.83 3.00 19.98
C PHE A 183 27.80 3.38 18.86
N ASP A 184 28.36 2.38 18.18
CA ASP A 184 29.23 2.63 17.01
C ASP A 184 28.43 3.15 15.80
N ALA A 185 27.16 2.77 15.69
CA ALA A 185 26.26 3.16 14.61
C ALA A 185 24.80 3.23 15.08
N VAL A 186 24.00 4.05 14.39
CA VAL A 186 22.57 4.22 14.65
C VAL A 186 21.79 4.11 13.33
N VAL A 187 20.69 3.37 13.35
CA VAL A 187 19.73 3.29 12.24
C VAL A 187 18.44 3.97 12.67
N LEU A 188 18.07 5.06 11.98
CA LEU A 188 16.81 5.75 12.20
C LEU A 188 15.68 5.04 11.45
N ALA A 189 14.94 4.21 12.16
CA ALA A 189 13.74 3.51 11.66
C ALA A 189 12.45 4.14 12.20
N THR A 190 12.40 5.48 12.26
CA THR A 190 11.24 6.26 12.74
C THR A 190 10.57 6.99 11.57
N PRO A 191 9.33 7.49 11.72
CA PRO A 191 8.71 8.27 10.65
C PRO A 191 9.54 9.52 10.32
N PRO A 192 9.40 10.07 9.10
CA PRO A 192 10.35 11.05 8.58
C PRO A 192 10.44 12.33 9.42
N THR A 193 9.33 12.78 10.02
CA THR A 193 9.31 13.96 10.90
C THR A 193 10.12 13.76 12.18
N GLN A 194 10.05 12.59 12.81
CA GLN A 194 10.89 12.28 13.98
C GLN A 194 12.36 12.08 13.57
N SER A 195 12.61 11.42 12.45
CA SER A 195 13.97 11.26 11.91
C SER A 195 14.62 12.62 11.61
N ALA A 196 13.90 13.54 10.97
CA ALA A 196 14.39 14.89 10.66
C ALA A 196 14.76 15.66 11.94
N ALA A 197 13.94 15.59 12.99
CA ALA A 197 14.24 16.24 14.27
C ALA A 197 15.53 15.69 14.92
N LEU A 198 15.71 14.36 14.94
CA LEU A 198 16.91 13.72 15.48
C LEU A 198 18.16 14.03 14.66
N LEU A 199 18.05 14.03 13.33
CA LEU A 199 19.15 14.37 12.42
C LEU A 199 19.56 15.83 12.54
N ALA A 200 18.60 16.75 12.61
CA ALA A 200 18.88 18.16 12.80
C ALA A 200 19.62 18.42 14.12
N ALA A 201 19.19 17.78 15.22
CA ALA A 201 19.87 17.86 16.50
C ALA A 201 21.30 17.28 16.47
N ALA A 202 21.54 16.28 15.62
CA ALA A 202 22.86 15.70 15.38
C ALA A 202 23.75 16.53 14.42
N GLY A 203 23.26 17.63 13.86
CA GLY A 203 23.97 18.49 12.91
C GLY A 203 23.80 18.12 11.43
N GLU A 204 23.00 17.09 11.12
CA GLU A 204 22.75 16.61 9.75
C GLU A 204 21.59 17.39 9.08
N THR A 205 21.73 18.72 9.02
CA THR A 205 20.64 19.65 8.65
C THR A 205 20.17 19.52 7.21
N ALA A 206 21.05 19.18 6.26
CA ALA A 206 20.69 19.06 4.84
C ALA A 206 19.69 17.90 4.62
N ILE A 207 20.01 16.71 5.16
CA ILE A 207 19.13 15.54 5.06
C ILE A 207 17.86 15.76 5.89
N ALA A 208 17.99 16.35 7.08
CA ALA A 208 16.83 16.71 7.90
C ALA A 208 15.85 17.62 7.16
N GLY A 209 16.35 18.62 6.42
CA GLY A 209 15.54 19.50 5.58
C GLY A 209 14.84 18.77 4.45
N GLN A 210 15.53 17.87 3.75
CA GLN A 210 14.95 17.07 2.66
C GLN A 210 13.82 16.16 3.15
N ILE A 211 14.05 15.44 4.24
CA ILE A 211 13.08 14.51 4.84
C ILE A 211 11.91 15.28 5.47
N GLY A 212 12.19 16.43 6.08
CA GLY A 212 11.18 17.30 6.67
C GLY A 212 10.24 17.98 5.66
N ALA A 213 10.64 18.03 4.39
CA ALA A 213 9.82 18.59 3.31
C ALA A 213 8.77 17.62 2.74
N PHE A 214 8.70 16.38 3.24
CA PHE A 214 7.69 15.43 2.78
C PHE A 214 6.28 15.85 3.19
N GLU A 215 5.37 15.85 2.23
CA GLU A 215 3.93 15.99 2.45
C GLU A 215 3.28 14.62 2.59
N TYR A 216 2.17 14.55 3.34
CA TYR A 216 1.48 13.29 3.63
C TYR A 216 0.01 13.36 3.25
N GLU A 217 -0.48 12.23 2.77
CA GLU A 217 -1.90 11.94 2.62
C GLU A 217 -2.32 10.95 3.70
N PRO A 218 -3.47 11.14 4.37
CA PRO A 218 -3.96 10.19 5.35
C PRO A 218 -4.56 8.95 4.66
N ILE A 219 -4.52 7.82 5.37
CA ILE A 219 -5.34 6.63 5.07
C ILE A 219 -6.34 6.50 6.20
N SER A 220 -7.61 6.32 5.87
CA SER A 220 -8.67 6.01 6.84
C SER A 220 -9.21 4.62 6.55
N THR A 221 -9.47 3.85 7.62
CA THR A 221 -10.19 2.57 7.50
C THR A 221 -11.48 2.68 8.30
N CYS A 222 -12.61 2.53 7.63
CA CYS A 222 -13.92 2.49 8.27
C CYS A 222 -14.28 1.02 8.55
N TYR A 223 -14.59 0.73 9.81
CA TYR A 223 -15.01 -0.59 10.25
C TYR A 223 -16.53 -0.62 10.43
N LEU A 224 -17.19 -1.50 9.71
CA LEU A 224 -18.64 -1.63 9.67
C LEU A 224 -19.03 -3.00 10.22
N GLN A 225 -19.70 -3.03 11.37
CA GLN A 225 -20.17 -4.27 11.99
C GLN A 225 -21.61 -4.57 11.55
N TYR A 226 -21.80 -5.72 10.92
CA TYR A 226 -23.09 -6.26 10.52
C TYR A 226 -23.42 -7.53 11.31
N ASP A 227 -24.57 -8.13 10.98
CA ASP A 227 -24.92 -9.48 11.45
C ASP A 227 -23.82 -10.49 11.09
N GLU A 228 -23.53 -11.40 12.01
CA GLU A 228 -22.46 -12.39 11.88
C GLU A 228 -22.62 -13.31 10.66
N LYS A 229 -23.83 -13.43 10.09
CA LYS A 229 -24.10 -14.21 8.88
C LYS A 229 -23.76 -13.47 7.59
N LEU A 230 -23.57 -12.15 7.64
CA LEU A 230 -23.15 -11.38 6.48
C LEU A 230 -21.78 -11.90 5.99
N ARG A 231 -21.71 -12.28 4.72
CA ARG A 231 -20.47 -12.65 4.04
C ARG A 231 -20.46 -12.08 2.63
N LEU A 232 -19.35 -11.47 2.25
CA LEU A 232 -19.12 -11.05 0.87
C LEU A 232 -18.78 -12.28 0.00
N PRO A 233 -19.01 -12.24 -1.32
CA PRO A 233 -18.61 -13.33 -2.21
C PRO A 233 -17.10 -13.59 -2.25
N LEU A 234 -16.30 -12.59 -1.84
CA LEU A 234 -14.85 -12.64 -1.79
C LEU A 234 -14.36 -12.01 -0.48
N PRO A 235 -13.21 -12.45 0.06
CA PRO A 235 -12.62 -11.85 1.25
C PRO A 235 -12.11 -10.42 1.02
N PHE A 236 -11.95 -10.03 -0.25
CA PHE A 236 -11.44 -8.74 -0.69
C PHE A 236 -12.05 -8.36 -2.03
N CYS A 237 -12.62 -7.16 -2.10
CA CYS A 237 -13.20 -6.57 -3.30
C CYS A 237 -12.71 -5.13 -3.48
N ALA A 238 -12.60 -4.70 -4.74
CA ALA A 238 -12.50 -3.29 -5.09
C ALA A 238 -13.90 -2.64 -5.02
N LEU A 239 -13.94 -1.36 -4.72
CA LEU A 239 -15.15 -0.55 -4.63
C LEU A 239 -15.10 0.61 -5.63
N MET A 240 -16.28 1.03 -6.08
CA MET A 240 -16.42 2.22 -6.91
C MET A 240 -16.28 3.46 -6.03
N ASP A 241 -15.07 4.01 -6.01
CA ASP A 241 -14.78 5.25 -5.29
C ASP A 241 -15.29 6.46 -6.09
N ALA A 242 -16.18 7.26 -5.49
CA ALA A 242 -16.72 8.48 -6.06
C ALA A 242 -16.85 9.56 -4.96
N PRO A 243 -15.72 10.19 -4.57
CA PRO A 243 -15.71 11.18 -3.49
C PRO A 243 -16.64 12.38 -3.71
N HIS A 244 -16.90 12.75 -4.98
CA HIS A 244 -17.84 13.83 -5.34
C HIS A 244 -19.29 13.51 -4.96
N ASP A 245 -19.66 12.22 -4.99
CA ASP A 245 -20.96 11.71 -4.56
C ASP A 245 -20.93 11.27 -3.09
N ARG A 246 -19.84 11.55 -2.37
CA ARG A 246 -19.58 11.09 -0.98
C ARG A 246 -19.53 9.56 -0.83
N HIS A 247 -19.23 8.84 -1.91
CA HIS A 247 -18.92 7.42 -1.85
C HIS A 247 -17.41 7.25 -1.67
N PHE A 248 -16.99 6.99 -0.43
CA PHE A 248 -15.58 6.83 -0.09
C PHE A 248 -15.22 5.35 0.06
N GLY A 249 -14.18 4.92 -0.65
CA GLY A 249 -13.58 3.62 -0.43
C GLY A 249 -13.13 2.98 -1.74
N GLN A 250 -11.86 2.55 -1.78
CA GLN A 250 -11.32 1.85 -2.94
C GLN A 250 -11.37 0.34 -2.76
N PHE A 251 -11.34 -0.15 -1.51
CA PHE A 251 -11.34 -1.57 -1.20
C PHE A 251 -12.14 -1.90 0.05
N VAL A 252 -12.73 -3.09 0.07
CA VAL A 252 -13.37 -3.66 1.25
C VAL A 252 -12.82 -5.06 1.52
N PHE A 253 -12.57 -5.33 2.80
CA PHE A 253 -12.16 -6.64 3.29
C PHE A 253 -13.26 -7.22 4.20
N ASP A 254 -13.65 -8.46 3.94
CA ASP A 254 -14.50 -9.23 4.85
C ASP A 254 -13.61 -9.89 5.90
N ARG A 255 -13.52 -9.27 7.08
CA ARG A 255 -12.67 -9.74 8.17
C ARG A 255 -13.12 -11.10 8.70
N GLY A 256 -14.41 -11.39 8.64
CA GLY A 256 -15.01 -12.66 9.05
C GLY A 256 -14.58 -13.87 8.20
N GLN A 257 -14.06 -13.65 6.99
CA GLN A 257 -13.45 -14.69 6.14
C GLN A 257 -11.96 -14.93 6.46
N LEU A 258 -11.33 -14.01 7.18
CA LEU A 258 -9.92 -14.06 7.56
C LEU A 258 -9.76 -14.59 8.99
N ASP A 259 -10.63 -14.12 9.89
CA ASP A 259 -10.74 -14.50 11.30
C ASP A 259 -12.23 -14.65 11.66
N SER A 260 -12.63 -15.85 12.09
CA SER A 260 -14.01 -16.14 12.47
C SER A 260 -14.51 -15.32 13.65
N ASN A 261 -13.62 -14.83 14.51
CA ASN A 261 -13.97 -13.94 15.63
C ASN A 261 -14.37 -12.53 15.17
N GLN A 262 -14.15 -12.21 13.90
CA GLN A 262 -14.50 -10.94 13.27
C GLN A 262 -15.67 -11.12 12.28
N ALA A 263 -16.55 -12.10 12.54
CA ALA A 263 -17.73 -12.34 11.73
C ALA A 263 -18.61 -11.09 11.59
N GLY A 264 -19.06 -10.81 10.36
CA GLY A 264 -19.88 -9.64 10.04
C GLY A 264 -19.11 -8.30 10.01
N LEU A 265 -17.80 -8.29 10.28
CA LEU A 265 -16.98 -7.07 10.26
C LEU A 265 -16.41 -6.82 8.86
N LEU A 266 -16.77 -5.70 8.25
CA LEU A 266 -16.17 -5.22 7.01
C LEU A 266 -15.20 -4.07 7.30
N ALA A 267 -14.03 -4.10 6.65
CA ALA A 267 -13.05 -3.01 6.71
C ALA A 267 -12.95 -2.33 5.33
N VAL A 268 -13.44 -1.09 5.25
CA VAL A 268 -13.40 -0.26 4.03
C VAL A 268 -12.18 0.65 4.11
N VAL A 269 -11.27 0.52 3.15
CA VAL A 269 -10.03 1.31 3.07
C VAL A 269 -10.25 2.51 2.16
N VAL A 270 -9.98 3.69 2.69
CA VAL A 270 -9.99 4.98 2.00
C VAL A 270 -8.57 5.51 1.99
N SER A 271 -7.97 5.54 0.81
CA SER A 271 -6.67 6.16 0.52
C SER A 271 -6.86 7.63 0.17
N ALA A 272 -5.81 8.45 0.32
CA ALA A 272 -5.88 9.91 0.14
C ALA A 272 -7.10 10.51 0.84
N ALA A 273 -7.29 10.11 2.10
CA ALA A 273 -8.55 10.25 2.83
C ALA A 273 -8.80 11.67 3.36
N GLY A 274 -8.07 12.70 2.91
CA GLY A 274 -8.19 14.06 3.47
C GLY A 274 -9.63 14.57 3.50
N ALA A 275 -10.37 14.38 2.41
CA ALA A 275 -11.79 14.76 2.32
C ALA A 275 -12.70 13.90 3.23
N ALA A 276 -12.46 12.59 3.30
CA ALA A 276 -13.24 11.68 4.15
C ALA A 276 -12.97 11.93 5.64
N ALA A 277 -11.71 12.17 6.02
CA ALA A 277 -11.29 12.45 7.39
C ALA A 277 -11.77 13.82 7.89
N ALA A 278 -12.07 14.76 6.98
CA ALA A 278 -12.71 16.02 7.33
C ALA A 278 -14.21 15.85 7.68
N LEU A 279 -14.82 14.70 7.32
CA LEU A 279 -16.18 14.37 7.73
C LEU A 279 -16.18 13.76 9.14
N GLY A 280 -17.21 14.08 9.92
CA GLY A 280 -17.44 13.42 11.21
C GLY A 280 -17.88 11.96 11.05
N GLN A 281 -17.76 11.18 12.12
CA GLN A 281 -18.12 9.75 12.13
C GLN A 281 -19.56 9.49 11.66
N ASP A 282 -20.52 10.30 12.12
CA ASP A 282 -21.94 10.16 11.73
C ASP A 282 -22.14 10.31 10.22
N ALA A 283 -21.39 11.22 9.59
CA ALA A 283 -21.46 11.49 8.16
C ALA A 283 -20.79 10.41 7.29
N LEU A 284 -19.91 9.59 7.88
CA LEU A 284 -19.28 8.43 7.25
C LEU A 284 -20.08 7.14 7.48
N ALA A 285 -20.90 7.09 8.53
CA ALA A 285 -21.72 5.94 8.89
C ALA A 285 -23.14 5.97 8.31
N ALA A 286 -23.64 7.14 7.91
CA ALA A 286 -24.93 7.35 7.26
C ALA A 286 -24.93 6.90 5.80
#